data_AF-A0A524KEF6-F1
#
_entry.id   AF-A0A524KEF6-F1
#
_cell.length_a   1.000
_cell.length_b   1.000
_cell.length_c   1.000
_cell.angle_alpha   90.00
_cell.angle_beta   90.00
_cell.angle_gamma   90.00
#
_symmetry.space_group_name_H-M   'P 1'
#
loop_
_entity.id
_entity.type
_entity.pdbx_description
1 polymer ?
#
loop_
_entity_poly.entity_id
_entity_poly.type
_entity_poly.pdbx_seq_one_letter_code
_entity_poly.pdbx_strand_id
1 'polypeptide(L)'
;MANRTYIFVINDGERLILTPFDEPSIYNHSETLSLFGRYGTGDAPTDTEALRAHLNKAMEAGVKSHVLGKGFFLRLALAAITFLVVYLFLSIVVRDPVPIVDEFLIAGFASVALYFWSERRALASGGYTDSILTLHRALDVAFFRESRVMDLFEALVDEAKALGPASFYAMHASDRELSLSDEEREEAEALCSCLARRWRGRTAVVGLYDASRSGAPSGRMLDKAYKSLGPREGSLVLAYLKLLNAVGSESYA
;
A
#
# COMPACT_ATOMS: atom_id res chain seq x y z
N MET A 1 -15.07 14.86 -11.12
CA MET A 1 -15.77 13.81 -10.34
C MET A 1 -15.00 13.63 -9.04
N ALA A 2 -15.68 13.55 -7.90
CA ALA A 2 -15.01 13.30 -6.62
C ALA A 2 -14.32 11.94 -6.69
N ASN A 3 -13.04 11.87 -6.33
CA ASN A 3 -12.27 10.64 -6.41
C ASN A 3 -12.69 9.73 -5.23
N ARG A 4 -13.51 8.71 -5.52
CA ARG A 4 -13.96 7.76 -4.50
C ARG A 4 -12.76 6.89 -4.12
N THR A 5 -12.39 6.95 -2.85
CA THR A 5 -11.27 6.18 -2.33
C THR A 5 -11.80 5.20 -1.29
N TYR A 6 -11.44 3.93 -1.43
CA TYR A 6 -12.01 2.86 -0.62
C TYR A 6 -11.03 2.37 0.47
N ILE A 7 -11.60 1.99 1.61
CA ILE A 7 -10.92 1.27 2.70
C ILE A 7 -11.63 -0.08 2.82
N PHE A 8 -10.91 -1.17 2.62
CA PHE A 8 -11.49 -2.51 2.67
C PHE A 8 -11.12 -3.22 3.95
N VAL A 9 -12.10 -3.86 4.57
CA VAL A 9 -11.92 -4.71 5.76
C VAL A 9 -12.30 -6.12 5.37
N ILE A 10 -11.31 -7.03 5.36
CA ILE A 10 -11.47 -8.44 5.02
C ILE A 10 -11.42 -9.25 6.32
N ASN A 11 -12.47 -10.02 6.59
CA ASN A 11 -12.56 -10.88 7.77
C ASN A 11 -12.20 -12.33 7.41
N ASP A 12 -10.89 -12.64 7.39
CA ASP A 12 -10.38 -13.95 6.99
C ASP A 12 -9.86 -14.78 8.19
N GLY A 13 -10.57 -14.74 9.32
CA GLY A 13 -10.14 -15.26 10.63
C GLY A 13 -9.20 -14.32 11.40
N GLU A 14 -8.36 -13.56 10.70
CA GLU A 14 -7.71 -12.36 11.22
C GLU A 14 -8.03 -11.18 10.29
N ARG A 15 -8.41 -10.04 10.89
CA ARG A 15 -8.86 -8.86 10.17
C ARG A 15 -7.72 -8.24 9.36
N LEU A 16 -7.85 -8.26 8.04
CA LEU A 16 -6.94 -7.59 7.12
C LEU A 16 -7.57 -6.27 6.67
N ILE A 17 -6.91 -5.16 6.96
CA ILE A 17 -7.35 -3.82 6.56
C ILE A 17 -6.50 -3.39 5.37
N LEU A 18 -7.14 -3.14 4.23
CA LEU A 18 -6.50 -2.56 3.07
C LEU A 18 -6.79 -1.07 3.06
N THR A 19 -5.73 -0.28 3.16
CA THR A 19 -5.81 1.18 3.20
C THR A 19 -5.28 1.77 1.90
N PRO A 20 -5.79 2.93 1.50
CA PRO A 20 -5.31 3.59 0.30
C PRO A 20 -4.04 4.41 0.60
N PHE A 21 -3.69 4.63 1.88
CA PHE A 21 -2.64 5.54 2.38
C PHE A 21 -1.21 5.24 1.92
N ASP A 22 -0.97 4.10 1.28
CA ASP A 22 0.31 3.84 0.61
C ASP A 22 0.45 4.59 -0.72
N GLU A 23 -0.63 5.19 -1.23
CA GLU A 23 -0.66 5.86 -2.53
C GLU A 23 -0.34 7.38 -2.42
N PRO A 24 0.72 7.88 -3.09
CA PRO A 24 1.09 9.29 -3.04
C PRO A 24 0.02 10.26 -3.57
N SER A 25 -0.86 9.78 -4.46
CA SER A 25 -1.91 10.58 -5.13
C SER A 25 -2.92 11.14 -4.13
N ILE A 26 -3.23 10.40 -3.06
CA ILE A 26 -4.20 10.75 -2.02
C ILE A 26 -3.77 12.03 -1.31
N TYR A 27 -2.48 12.17 -1.05
CA TYR A 27 -1.92 13.32 -0.35
C TYR A 27 -1.82 14.58 -1.23
N ASN A 28 -1.97 14.45 -2.54
CA ASN A 28 -2.01 15.60 -3.44
C ASN A 28 -3.44 16.15 -3.60
N HIS A 29 -4.46 15.37 -3.24
CA HIS A 29 -5.87 15.71 -3.40
C HIS A 29 -6.65 15.55 -2.09
N SER A 30 -6.01 15.77 -0.94
CA SER A 30 -6.60 15.53 0.38
C SER A 30 -7.85 16.37 0.66
N GLU A 31 -7.97 17.56 0.07
CA GLU A 31 -9.11 18.47 0.27
C GLU A 31 -10.43 17.97 -0.36
N THR A 32 -10.35 17.15 -1.41
CA THR A 32 -11.52 16.62 -2.14
C THR A 32 -11.71 15.12 -1.94
N LEU A 33 -10.94 14.53 -1.02
CA LEU A 33 -10.94 13.11 -0.75
C LEU A 33 -12.24 12.69 -0.06
N SER A 34 -12.92 11.71 -0.64
CA SER A 34 -14.06 11.04 0.00
C SER A 34 -13.68 9.58 0.25
N LEU A 35 -13.58 9.21 1.54
CA LEU A 35 -13.21 7.88 1.99
C LEU A 35 -14.47 7.03 2.25
N PHE A 36 -14.52 5.85 1.66
CA PHE A 36 -15.62 4.90 1.81
C PHE A 36 -15.11 3.59 2.42
N GLY A 37 -15.60 3.24 3.59
CA GLY A 37 -15.29 1.97 4.23
C GLY A 37 -16.18 0.85 3.68
N ARG A 38 -15.58 -0.29 3.34
CA ARG A 38 -16.27 -1.46 2.77
C ARG A 38 -15.90 -2.72 3.53
N TYR A 39 -16.90 -3.52 3.86
CA TYR A 39 -16.74 -4.81 4.55
C TYR A 39 -17.76 -5.83 4.04
N GLY A 40 -17.48 -7.12 4.21
CA GLY A 40 -18.41 -8.19 3.87
C GLY A 40 -19.51 -8.40 4.92
N THR A 41 -20.35 -9.40 4.70
CA THR A 41 -21.54 -9.73 5.49
C THR A 41 -21.10 -10.30 6.82
N GLY A 42 -21.57 -9.70 7.91
CA GLY A 42 -21.24 -10.12 9.25
C GLY A 42 -21.36 -8.96 10.23
N ASP A 43 -20.81 -9.13 11.42
CA ASP A 43 -20.79 -8.04 12.39
C ASP A 43 -19.99 -6.86 11.83
N ALA A 44 -20.67 -5.70 11.70
CA ALA A 44 -20.01 -4.43 11.45
C ALA A 44 -18.78 -4.32 12.36
N PRO A 45 -17.65 -3.75 11.90
CA PRO A 45 -16.39 -3.78 12.65
C PRO A 45 -16.59 -3.34 14.11
N THR A 46 -16.73 -4.31 15.02
CA THR A 46 -17.26 -4.08 16.38
C THR A 46 -16.30 -3.26 17.22
N ASP A 47 -15.02 -3.34 16.87
CA ASP A 47 -13.92 -2.56 17.43
C ASP A 47 -13.60 -1.36 16.51
N THR A 48 -14.54 -0.42 16.48
CA THR A 48 -14.40 0.83 15.71
C THR A 48 -13.21 1.66 16.19
N GLU A 49 -12.84 1.56 17.47
CA GLU A 49 -11.72 2.31 18.04
C GLU A 49 -10.37 1.75 17.59
N ALA A 50 -10.13 0.44 17.68
CA ALA A 50 -8.88 -0.13 17.18
C ALA A 50 -8.74 0.01 15.65
N LEU A 51 -9.86 -0.12 14.92
CA LEU A 51 -9.87 0.15 13.48
C LEU A 51 -9.45 1.60 13.18
N ARG A 52 -10.04 2.57 13.88
CA ARG A 52 -9.67 3.99 13.73
C ARG A 52 -8.21 4.24 14.10
N ALA A 53 -7.73 3.67 15.20
CA ALA A 53 -6.33 3.79 15.61
C ALA A 53 -5.37 3.23 14.54
N HIS A 54 -5.71 2.08 13.94
CA HIS A 54 -4.94 1.50 12.85
C HIS A 54 -4.93 2.41 11.61
N LEU A 55 -6.09 2.93 11.21
CA LEU A 55 -6.22 3.81 10.04
C LEU A 55 -5.50 5.14 10.25
N ASN A 56 -5.60 5.73 11.43
CA ASN A 56 -4.84 6.94 11.80
C ASN A 56 -3.34 6.69 11.71
N LYS A 57 -2.85 5.57 12.25
CA LYS A 57 -1.43 5.22 12.18
C LYS A 57 -0.95 5.00 10.73
N ALA A 58 -1.74 4.31 9.91
CA ALA A 58 -1.43 4.10 8.50
C ALA A 58 -1.40 5.42 7.72
N MET A 59 -2.40 6.29 7.95
CA MET A 59 -2.48 7.62 7.36
C MET A 59 -1.27 8.48 7.77
N GLU A 60 -0.94 8.58 9.07
CA GLU A 60 0.20 9.37 9.54
C GLU A 60 1.52 8.88 8.94
N ALA A 61 1.71 7.55 8.86
CA ALA A 61 2.89 6.95 8.25
C ALA A 61 3.01 7.33 6.76
N GLY A 62 1.89 7.28 6.03
CA GLY A 62 1.86 7.65 4.62
C GLY A 62 2.04 9.16 4.39
N VAL A 63 1.44 10.04 5.21
CA VAL A 63 1.69 11.50 5.15
C VAL A 63 3.18 11.78 5.39
N LYS A 64 3.77 11.16 6.41
CA LYS A 64 5.19 11.28 6.71
C LYS A 64 6.04 10.84 5.52
N SER A 65 5.75 9.67 4.95
CA SER A 65 6.45 9.16 3.77
C SER A 65 6.34 10.12 2.58
N HIS A 66 5.16 10.68 2.31
CA HIS A 66 4.93 11.62 1.22
C HIS A 66 5.70 12.94 1.38
N VAL A 67 5.65 13.53 2.58
CA VAL A 67 6.38 14.78 2.88
C VAL A 67 7.90 14.54 2.84
N LEU A 68 8.36 13.39 3.32
CA LEU A 68 9.76 13.01 3.22
C LEU A 68 10.18 12.64 1.78
N GLY A 69 9.27 12.14 0.95
CA GLY A 69 9.51 11.88 -0.47
C GLY A 69 9.70 13.16 -1.28
N LYS A 70 8.81 14.15 -1.13
CA LYS A 70 8.84 15.40 -1.93
C LYS A 70 10.17 16.17 -1.85
N GLY A 71 10.80 16.20 -0.67
CA GLY A 71 12.05 16.91 -0.42
C GLY A 71 13.30 16.03 -0.41
N PHE A 72 13.20 14.73 -0.73
CA PHE A 72 14.31 13.78 -0.56
C PHE A 72 15.56 14.21 -1.33
N PHE A 73 15.43 14.47 -2.63
CA PHE A 73 16.57 14.82 -3.48
C PHE A 73 17.23 16.14 -3.07
N LEU A 74 16.43 17.14 -2.70
CA LEU A 74 16.95 18.42 -2.23
C LEU A 74 17.75 18.26 -0.93
N ARG A 75 17.22 17.50 0.03
CA ARG A 75 17.92 17.21 1.30
C ARG A 75 19.21 16.43 1.07
N LEU A 76 19.17 15.42 0.19
CA LEU A 76 20.34 14.64 -0.17
C LEU A 76 21.43 15.53 -0.82
N ALA A 77 21.03 16.42 -1.73
CA ALA A 77 21.94 17.36 -2.36
C ALA A 77 22.56 18.33 -1.35
N LEU A 78 21.76 18.88 -0.43
CA LEU A 78 22.27 19.74 0.65
C LEU A 78 23.25 18.98 1.56
N ALA A 79 22.93 17.75 1.95
CA ALA A 79 23.82 16.91 2.75
C ALA A 79 25.16 16.65 2.03
N ALA A 80 25.12 16.35 0.73
CA ALA A 80 26.31 16.13 -0.09
C ALA A 80 27.16 17.40 -0.23
N ILE A 81 26.54 18.57 -0.48
CA ILE A 81 27.23 19.85 -0.55
C ILE A 81 27.88 20.17 0.80
N THR A 82 27.16 19.99 1.90
CA THR A 82 27.72 20.22 3.24
C THR A 82 28.90 19.30 3.54
N PHE A 83 28.82 18.03 3.16
CA PHE A 83 29.97 17.12 3.25
C PHE A 83 31.18 17.71 2.52
N LEU A 84 31.03 18.08 1.25
CA LEU A 84 32.12 18.63 0.44
C LEU A 84 32.70 19.91 1.02
N VAL A 85 31.85 20.83 1.46
CA VAL A 85 32.27 22.12 2.03
C VAL A 85 33.03 21.91 3.34
N VAL A 86 32.51 21.08 4.25
CA VAL A 86 33.16 20.81 5.54
C VAL A 86 34.48 20.06 5.33
N TYR A 87 34.49 19.05 4.46
CA TYR A 87 35.70 18.30 4.12
C TYR A 87 36.79 19.22 3.53
N LEU A 88 36.44 20.03 2.52
CA LEU A 88 37.38 20.95 1.88
C LEU A 88 37.88 22.01 2.86
N PHE A 89 37.00 22.52 3.72
CA PHE A 89 37.38 23.48 4.76
C PHE A 89 38.39 22.88 5.73
N LEU A 90 38.14 21.67 6.26
CA LEU A 90 39.07 20.99 7.15
C LEU A 90 40.41 20.75 6.47
N SER A 91 40.38 20.22 5.23
CA SER A 91 41.58 19.89 4.45
C SER A 91 42.45 21.10 4.10
N ILE A 92 41.86 22.29 3.89
CA ILE A 92 42.62 23.51 3.55
C ILE A 92 43.03 24.32 4.78
N VAL A 93 42.13 24.47 5.75
CA VAL A 93 42.29 25.42 6.86
C VAL A 93 43.00 24.79 8.05
N VAL A 94 42.73 23.52 8.34
CA VAL A 94 43.39 22.78 9.41
C VAL A 94 44.69 22.22 8.84
N ARG A 95 45.75 23.03 8.90
CA ARG A 95 47.08 22.70 8.33
C ARG A 95 47.86 21.67 9.13
N ASP A 96 47.44 21.37 10.35
CA ASP A 96 48.03 20.27 11.12
C ASP A 96 47.51 18.95 10.52
N PRO A 97 48.37 17.94 10.31
CA PRO A 97 47.99 16.66 9.74
C PRO A 97 47.10 15.91 10.72
N VAL A 98 45.83 16.29 10.78
CA VAL A 98 44.77 15.46 11.28
C VAL A 98 44.69 14.27 10.32
N PRO A 99 44.63 13.02 10.82
CA PRO A 99 44.46 11.87 9.94
C PRO A 99 43.28 12.10 9.00
N ILE A 100 43.44 11.84 7.70
CA ILE A 100 42.38 11.99 6.67
C ILE A 100 41.06 11.33 7.11
N VAL A 101 41.17 10.26 7.91
CA VAL A 101 40.05 9.55 8.51
C VAL A 101 39.19 10.47 9.38
N ASP A 102 39.79 11.31 10.24
CA ASP A 102 39.06 12.17 11.17
C ASP A 102 38.34 13.30 10.43
N GLU A 103 38.93 13.86 9.37
CA GLU A 103 38.29 14.87 8.52
C GLU A 103 37.06 14.30 7.80
N PHE A 104 37.20 13.09 7.24
CA PHE A 104 36.10 12.39 6.60
C PHE A 104 34.97 12.08 7.58
N LEU A 105 35.31 11.65 8.81
CA LEU A 105 34.33 11.37 9.86
C LEU A 105 33.58 12.63 10.28
N ILE A 106 34.27 13.76 10.47
CA ILE A 106 33.64 15.03 10.86
C ILE A 106 32.72 15.53 9.74
N ALA A 107 33.17 15.52 8.48
CA ALA A 107 32.36 15.91 7.35
C ALA A 107 31.14 14.99 7.16
N GLY A 108 31.33 13.67 7.32
CA GLY A 108 30.26 12.68 7.28
C GLY A 108 29.21 12.92 8.37
N PHE A 109 29.67 13.13 9.61
CA PHE A 109 28.79 13.43 10.73
C PHE A 109 28.00 14.73 10.51
N ALA A 110 28.66 15.79 10.04
CA ALA A 110 28.00 17.06 9.75
C ALA A 110 26.91 16.92 8.67
N SER A 111 27.20 16.16 7.60
CA SER A 111 26.24 15.86 6.53
C SER A 111 25.02 15.10 7.03
N VAL A 112 25.24 14.04 7.81
CA VAL A 112 24.17 13.22 8.40
C VAL A 112 23.33 14.04 9.39
N ALA A 113 23.98 14.84 10.23
CA ALA A 113 23.29 15.72 11.17
C ALA A 113 22.39 16.74 10.44
N LEU A 114 22.90 17.35 9.35
CA LEU A 114 22.11 18.26 8.53
C LEU A 114 20.92 17.55 7.87
N TYR A 115 21.12 16.34 7.35
CA TYR A 115 20.06 15.56 6.73
C TYR A 115 18.92 15.32 7.73
N PHE A 116 19.20 14.79 8.92
CA PHE A 116 18.18 14.56 9.95
C PHE A 116 17.54 15.85 10.47
N TRP A 117 18.31 16.93 10.61
CA TRP A 117 17.75 18.23 10.97
C TRP A 117 16.76 18.73 9.93
N SER A 118 17.08 18.57 8.64
CA SER A 118 16.20 18.96 7.53
C SER A 118 14.94 18.10 7.44
N GLU A 119 15.01 16.81 7.77
CA GLU A 119 13.83 15.95 7.91
C GLU A 119 12.92 16.43 9.04
N ARG A 120 13.49 16.65 10.24
CA ARG A 120 12.74 17.15 11.39
C ARG A 120 12.07 18.49 11.09
N ARG A 121 12.77 19.38 10.39
CA ARG A 121 12.21 20.67 9.95
C ARG A 121 11.05 20.49 8.98
N ALA A 122 11.13 19.55 8.04
CA ALA A 122 10.03 19.27 7.11
C ALA A 122 8.80 18.70 7.83
N LEU A 123 8.99 17.82 8.82
CA LEU A 123 7.89 17.29 9.62
C LEU A 123 7.31 18.31 10.61
N ALA A 124 8.09 19.33 11.00
CA ALA A 124 7.58 20.45 11.80
C ALA A 124 6.88 21.53 10.96
N SER A 125 6.78 21.36 9.64
CA SER A 125 6.15 22.35 8.76
C SER A 125 4.63 22.39 8.93
N GLY A 126 4.03 23.57 8.69
CA GLY A 126 2.58 23.75 8.70
C GLY A 126 1.89 22.79 7.73
N GLY A 127 2.43 22.63 6.51
CA GLY A 127 1.85 21.74 5.50
C GLY A 127 1.76 20.27 5.91
N TYR A 128 2.67 19.75 6.75
CA TYR A 128 2.55 18.41 7.31
C TYR A 128 1.35 18.32 8.28
N THR A 129 1.24 19.29 9.18
CA THR A 129 0.16 19.37 10.17
C THR A 129 -1.20 19.55 9.49
N ASP A 130 -1.28 20.44 8.49
CA ASP A 130 -2.50 20.71 7.72
C ASP A 130 -2.95 19.48 6.92
N SER A 131 -2.01 18.72 6.36
CA SER A 131 -2.30 17.46 5.65
C SER A 131 -2.88 16.41 6.59
N ILE A 132 -2.30 16.27 7.79
CA ILE A 132 -2.80 15.37 8.83
C ILE A 132 -4.21 15.77 9.27
N LEU A 133 -4.43 17.05 9.57
CA LEU A 133 -5.74 17.53 10.02
C LEU A 133 -6.83 17.34 8.95
N THR A 134 -6.50 17.61 7.68
CA THR A 134 -7.44 17.41 6.56
C THR A 134 -7.80 15.94 6.39
N LEU A 135 -6.81 15.04 6.44
CA LEU A 135 -7.07 13.60 6.30
C LEU A 135 -7.76 12.98 7.51
N HIS A 136 -7.46 13.44 8.73
CA HIS A 136 -8.23 13.03 9.92
C HIS A 136 -9.70 13.40 9.77
N ARG A 137 -10.01 14.63 9.33
CA ARG A 137 -11.40 15.04 9.08
C ARG A 137 -12.06 14.17 8.02
N ALA A 138 -11.35 13.83 6.95
CA ALA A 138 -11.86 12.94 5.91
C ALA A 138 -12.12 11.52 6.45
N LEU A 139 -11.27 11.02 7.34
CA LEU A 139 -11.40 9.71 7.98
C LEU A 139 -12.54 9.69 9.01
N ASP A 140 -12.73 10.77 9.78
CA ASP A 140 -13.80 10.88 10.77
C ASP A 140 -15.19 10.88 10.13
N VAL A 141 -15.30 11.41 8.90
CA VAL A 141 -16.52 11.42 8.09
C VAL A 141 -16.70 10.11 7.31
N ALA A 142 -15.68 9.25 7.24
CA ALA A 142 -15.76 8.00 6.51
C ALA A 142 -16.75 7.03 7.19
N PHE A 143 -17.72 6.54 6.42
CA PHE A 143 -18.68 5.54 6.88
C PHE A 143 -18.33 4.17 6.31
N PHE A 144 -18.47 3.14 7.15
CA PHE A 144 -18.33 1.75 6.74
C PHE A 144 -19.69 1.20 6.33
N ARG A 145 -19.76 0.60 5.14
CA ARG A 145 -20.97 -0.04 4.61
C ARG A 145 -20.64 -1.45 4.13
N GLU A 146 -21.63 -2.32 4.27
CA GLU A 146 -21.58 -3.65 3.68
C GLU A 146 -21.45 -3.54 2.16
N SER A 147 -20.72 -4.48 1.59
CA SER A 147 -20.45 -4.54 0.16
C SER A 147 -20.56 -5.96 -0.36
N ARG A 148 -21.38 -6.11 -1.40
CA ARG A 148 -21.50 -7.36 -2.14
C ARG A 148 -20.17 -7.78 -2.79
N VAL A 149 -19.33 -6.83 -3.20
CA VAL A 149 -17.99 -7.15 -3.74
C VAL A 149 -17.12 -7.80 -2.67
N MET A 150 -17.19 -7.28 -1.44
CA MET A 150 -16.47 -7.85 -0.31
C MET A 150 -17.01 -9.22 0.07
N ASP A 151 -18.33 -9.42 0.07
CA ASP A 151 -18.96 -10.73 0.28
C ASP A 151 -18.47 -11.77 -0.72
N LEU A 152 -18.48 -11.39 -2.01
CA LEU A 152 -18.00 -12.24 -3.08
C LEU A 152 -16.53 -12.57 -2.90
N PHE A 153 -15.71 -11.57 -2.58
CA PHE A 153 -14.29 -11.78 -2.35
C PHE A 153 -14.02 -12.71 -1.17
N GLU A 154 -14.66 -12.49 -0.02
CA GLU A 154 -14.54 -13.35 1.16
C GLU A 154 -15.00 -14.78 0.87
N ALA A 155 -16.11 -14.96 0.15
CA ALA A 155 -16.56 -16.27 -0.30
C ALA A 155 -15.55 -16.97 -1.21
N LEU A 156 -14.89 -16.24 -2.11
CA LEU A 156 -13.81 -16.77 -2.96
C LEU A 156 -12.58 -17.17 -2.13
N VAL A 157 -12.26 -16.42 -1.08
CA VAL A 157 -11.17 -16.75 -0.15
C VAL A 157 -11.48 -18.04 0.61
N ASP A 158 -12.69 -18.18 1.14
CA ASP A 158 -13.13 -19.38 1.85
C ASP A 158 -13.15 -20.61 0.94
N GLU A 159 -13.62 -20.47 -0.30
CA GLU A 159 -13.55 -21.52 -1.31
C GLU A 159 -12.08 -21.93 -1.58
N ALA A 160 -11.19 -20.95 -1.72
CA ALA A 160 -9.77 -21.19 -1.92
C ALA A 160 -9.08 -21.82 -0.70
N LYS A 161 -9.56 -21.58 0.52
CA LYS A 161 -9.10 -22.28 1.73
C LYS A 161 -9.56 -23.73 1.76
N ALA A 162 -10.80 -24.00 1.36
CA ALA A 162 -11.38 -25.33 1.37
C ALA A 162 -10.76 -26.24 0.29
N LEU A 163 -10.58 -25.71 -0.93
CA LEU A 163 -10.13 -26.49 -2.10
C LEU A 163 -8.65 -26.29 -2.43
N GLY A 164 -7.96 -25.34 -1.81
CA GLY A 164 -6.57 -25.00 -2.09
C GLY A 164 -6.36 -24.52 -3.54
N PRO A 165 -5.20 -24.81 -4.15
CA PRO A 165 -4.87 -24.41 -5.53
C PRO A 165 -5.89 -24.84 -6.59
N ALA A 166 -6.58 -25.96 -6.38
CA ALA A 166 -7.58 -26.48 -7.30
C ALA A 166 -8.82 -25.57 -7.43
N SER A 167 -9.10 -24.73 -6.41
CA SER A 167 -10.18 -23.74 -6.42
C SER A 167 -10.18 -22.85 -7.65
N PHE A 168 -9.00 -22.54 -8.20
CA PHE A 168 -8.86 -21.68 -9.37
C PHE A 168 -9.65 -22.22 -10.57
N TYR A 169 -9.63 -23.53 -10.79
CA TYR A 169 -10.30 -24.17 -11.92
C TYR A 169 -11.78 -24.48 -11.65
N ALA A 170 -12.20 -24.55 -10.39
CA ALA A 170 -13.58 -24.85 -10.02
C ALA A 170 -14.56 -23.79 -10.56
N MET A 171 -14.13 -22.52 -10.58
CA MET A 171 -14.95 -21.43 -11.11
C MET A 171 -15.20 -21.57 -12.61
N HIS A 172 -14.16 -21.89 -13.40
CA HIS A 172 -14.28 -22.14 -14.84
C HIS A 172 -15.15 -23.36 -15.16
N ALA A 173 -15.14 -24.37 -14.30
CA ALA A 173 -15.98 -25.57 -14.46
C ALA A 173 -17.47 -25.29 -14.15
N SER A 174 -17.77 -24.26 -13.37
CA SER A 174 -19.13 -23.93 -12.92
C SER A 174 -19.88 -22.94 -13.82
N ASP A 175 -19.24 -22.41 -14.88
CA ASP A 175 -19.78 -21.39 -15.80
C ASP A 175 -20.44 -20.20 -15.08
N ARG A 176 -19.95 -19.90 -13.88
CA ARG A 176 -20.52 -18.90 -12.99
C ARG A 176 -19.95 -17.54 -13.36
N GLU A 177 -20.57 -16.87 -14.31
CA GLU A 177 -20.27 -15.46 -14.60
C GLU A 177 -20.61 -14.61 -13.37
N LEU A 178 -19.59 -13.93 -12.82
CA LEU A 178 -19.79 -12.92 -11.79
C LEU A 178 -20.34 -11.65 -12.45
N SER A 179 -21.66 -11.53 -12.51
CA SER A 179 -22.31 -10.31 -12.98
C SER A 179 -22.16 -9.21 -11.93
N LEU A 180 -21.27 -8.25 -12.21
CA LEU A 180 -21.09 -7.02 -11.43
C LEU A 180 -21.78 -5.86 -12.11
N SER A 181 -22.53 -5.06 -11.36
CA SER A 181 -22.98 -3.73 -11.78
C SER A 181 -21.79 -2.77 -11.97
N ASP A 182 -22.01 -1.62 -12.60
CA ASP A 182 -20.95 -0.64 -12.85
C ASP A 182 -20.31 -0.12 -11.54
N GLU A 183 -21.12 0.11 -10.49
CA GLU A 183 -20.60 0.52 -9.17
C GLU A 183 -19.81 -0.60 -8.48
N GLU A 184 -20.27 -1.86 -8.57
CA GLU A 184 -19.55 -3.01 -8.04
C GLU A 184 -18.25 -3.26 -8.82
N ARG A 185 -18.22 -2.97 -10.12
CA ARG A 185 -17.01 -3.08 -10.94
C ARG A 185 -15.97 -2.04 -10.51
N GLU A 186 -16.36 -0.78 -10.33
CA GLU A 186 -15.49 0.28 -9.82
C GLU A 186 -14.88 -0.10 -8.45
N GLU A 187 -15.70 -0.66 -7.56
CA GLU A 187 -15.26 -1.10 -6.24
C GLU A 187 -14.33 -2.32 -6.30
N ALA A 188 -14.65 -3.31 -7.15
CA ALA A 188 -13.79 -4.46 -7.38
C ALA A 188 -12.45 -4.06 -8.00
N GLU A 189 -12.42 -3.07 -8.89
CA GLU A 189 -11.20 -2.50 -9.43
C GLU A 189 -10.35 -1.83 -8.33
N ALA A 190 -10.98 -1.07 -7.44
CA ALA A 190 -10.28 -0.47 -6.31
C ALA A 190 -9.70 -1.52 -5.36
N LEU A 191 -10.45 -2.59 -5.08
CA LEU A 191 -10.00 -3.72 -4.25
C LEU A 191 -8.80 -4.44 -4.89
N CYS A 192 -8.90 -4.76 -6.18
CA CYS A 192 -7.82 -5.36 -6.96
C CYS A 192 -6.56 -4.48 -6.96
N SER A 193 -6.70 -3.16 -7.08
CA SER A 193 -5.58 -2.21 -7.01
C SER A 193 -4.91 -2.23 -5.64
N CYS A 194 -5.69 -2.24 -4.56
CA CYS A 194 -5.17 -2.35 -3.19
C CYS A 194 -4.40 -3.66 -2.97
N LEU A 195 -4.94 -4.78 -3.44
CA LEU A 195 -4.31 -6.10 -3.34
C LEU A 195 -3.03 -6.20 -4.18
N ALA A 196 -3.05 -5.67 -5.41
CA ALA A 196 -1.87 -5.61 -6.27
C ALA A 196 -0.72 -4.82 -5.61
N ARG A 197 -1.03 -3.70 -4.94
CA ARG A 197 -0.02 -2.92 -4.18
C ARG A 197 0.61 -3.74 -3.06
N ARG A 198 -0.20 -4.46 -2.29
CA ARG A 198 0.27 -5.34 -1.21
C ARG A 198 1.29 -6.38 -1.73
N TRP A 199 1.14 -6.84 -2.96
CA TRP A 199 2.00 -7.87 -3.56
C TRP A 199 3.02 -7.37 -4.56
N ARG A 200 3.24 -6.05 -4.69
CA ARG A 200 4.14 -5.42 -5.68
C ARG A 200 5.58 -5.95 -5.68
N GLY A 201 6.03 -6.58 -4.59
CA GLY A 201 7.36 -7.21 -4.47
C GLY A 201 7.37 -8.75 -4.47
N ARG A 202 6.22 -9.43 -4.64
CA ARG A 202 6.12 -10.89 -4.54
C ARG A 202 6.13 -11.53 -5.92
N THR A 203 7.31 -11.98 -6.36
CA THR A 203 7.53 -12.59 -7.68
C THR A 203 6.59 -13.76 -7.99
N ALA A 204 6.22 -14.55 -6.98
CA ALA A 204 5.25 -15.63 -7.12
C ALA A 204 3.86 -15.15 -7.56
N VAL A 205 3.41 -13.99 -7.05
CA VAL A 205 2.12 -13.40 -7.40
C VAL A 205 2.16 -12.77 -8.79
N VAL A 206 3.24 -12.06 -9.11
CA VAL A 206 3.46 -11.47 -10.45
C VAL A 206 3.42 -12.55 -11.53
N GLY A 207 4.15 -13.65 -11.34
CA GLY A 207 4.14 -14.76 -12.30
C GLY A 207 2.78 -15.45 -12.46
N LEU A 208 1.95 -15.48 -11.40
CA LEU A 208 0.57 -15.98 -11.51
C LEU A 208 -0.34 -15.00 -12.25
N TYR A 209 -0.20 -13.70 -12.02
CA TYR A 209 -0.94 -12.67 -12.73
C TYR A 209 -0.65 -12.71 -14.23
N ASP A 210 0.62 -12.73 -14.62
CA ASP A 210 1.04 -12.79 -16.03
C ASP A 210 0.50 -14.05 -16.72
N ALA A 211 0.51 -15.19 -16.01
CA ALA A 211 -0.03 -16.44 -16.51
C ALA A 211 -1.57 -16.40 -16.62
N SER A 212 -2.26 -15.76 -15.69
CA SER A 212 -3.72 -15.55 -15.73
C SER A 212 -4.16 -14.62 -16.86
N ARG A 213 -3.34 -13.62 -17.21
CA ARG A 213 -3.60 -12.77 -18.39
C ARG A 213 -3.44 -13.55 -19.71
N SER A 214 -2.52 -14.50 -19.73
CA SER A 214 -2.22 -15.31 -20.92
C SER A 214 -3.13 -16.53 -21.06
N GLY A 215 -4.06 -16.75 -20.12
CA GLY A 215 -4.91 -17.93 -20.03
C GLY A 215 -5.03 -18.42 -18.60
N ALA A 216 -4.91 -19.72 -18.36
CA ALA A 216 -4.92 -20.27 -17.01
C ALA A 216 -3.49 -20.56 -16.52
N PRO A 217 -3.09 -20.14 -15.30
CA PRO A 217 -1.84 -20.58 -14.69
C PRO A 217 -1.81 -22.11 -14.58
N SER A 218 -0.62 -22.71 -14.68
CA SER A 218 -0.50 -24.16 -14.50
C SER A 218 -0.67 -24.58 -13.03
N GLY A 219 -1.21 -25.77 -12.79
CA GLY A 219 -1.41 -26.29 -11.42
C GLY A 219 -0.10 -26.29 -10.60
N ARG A 220 1.03 -26.64 -11.24
CA ARG A 220 2.35 -26.59 -10.60
C ARG A 220 2.76 -25.19 -10.13
N MET A 221 2.41 -24.15 -10.90
CA MET A 221 2.67 -22.76 -10.51
C MET A 221 1.82 -22.34 -9.32
N LEU A 222 0.53 -22.71 -9.34
CA LEU A 222 -0.40 -22.44 -8.23
C LEU A 222 0.06 -23.15 -6.95
N ASP A 223 0.42 -24.43 -7.02
CA ASP A 223 0.93 -25.20 -5.89
C ASP A 223 2.21 -24.59 -5.31
N LYS A 224 3.15 -24.20 -6.18
CA LYS A 224 4.41 -23.58 -5.77
C LYS A 224 4.16 -22.23 -5.08
N ALA A 225 3.30 -21.40 -5.66
CA ALA A 225 2.95 -20.10 -5.10
C ALA A 225 2.25 -20.27 -3.75
N TYR A 226 1.23 -21.14 -3.68
CA TYR A 226 0.47 -21.42 -2.46
C TYR A 226 1.36 -21.95 -1.33
N LYS A 227 2.29 -22.87 -1.64
CA LYS A 227 3.28 -23.37 -0.68
C LYS A 227 4.24 -22.26 -0.21
N SER A 228 4.64 -21.36 -1.09
CA SER A 228 5.57 -20.27 -0.75
C SER A 228 4.93 -19.13 0.05
N LEU A 229 3.65 -18.85 -0.21
CA LEU A 229 2.90 -17.76 0.40
C LEU A 229 2.22 -18.20 1.71
N GLY A 230 2.02 -19.51 1.88
CA GLY A 230 1.24 -20.10 2.96
C GLY A 230 -0.26 -20.10 2.63
N PRO A 231 -1.07 -20.92 3.34
CA PRO A 231 -2.47 -21.14 2.98
C PRO A 231 -3.33 -19.87 2.95
N ARG A 232 -3.14 -18.99 3.94
CA ARG A 232 -3.92 -17.75 4.08
C ARG A 232 -3.62 -16.74 2.98
N GLU A 233 -2.35 -16.45 2.72
CA GLU A 233 -2.02 -15.48 1.67
C GLU A 233 -2.23 -16.09 0.28
N GLY A 234 -2.04 -17.40 0.15
CA GLY A 234 -2.37 -18.15 -1.06
C GLY A 234 -3.85 -18.05 -1.42
N SER A 235 -4.77 -18.22 -0.46
CA SER A 235 -6.21 -18.08 -0.72
C SER A 235 -6.61 -16.67 -1.13
N LEU A 236 -6.03 -15.62 -0.51
CA LEU A 236 -6.23 -14.22 -0.92
C LEU A 236 -5.79 -13.97 -2.37
N VAL A 237 -4.63 -14.51 -2.77
CA VAL A 237 -4.12 -14.37 -4.15
C VAL A 237 -5.02 -15.09 -5.14
N LEU A 238 -5.52 -16.29 -4.82
CA LEU A 238 -6.43 -17.02 -5.70
C LEU A 238 -7.77 -16.28 -5.85
N ALA A 239 -8.34 -15.76 -4.76
CA ALA A 239 -9.55 -14.95 -4.80
C ALA A 239 -9.35 -13.66 -5.62
N TYR A 240 -8.19 -13.01 -5.46
CA TYR A 240 -7.81 -11.84 -6.26
C TYR A 240 -7.79 -12.15 -7.76
N LEU A 241 -7.13 -13.22 -8.19
CA LEU A 241 -7.03 -13.56 -9.61
C LEU A 241 -8.42 -13.88 -10.20
N LYS A 242 -9.28 -14.56 -9.43
CA LYS A 242 -10.66 -14.82 -9.83
C LYS A 242 -11.47 -13.53 -9.98
N LEU A 243 -11.39 -12.63 -9.00
CA LEU A 243 -12.08 -11.34 -9.04
C LEU A 243 -11.59 -10.47 -10.21
N LEU A 244 -10.28 -10.46 -10.45
CA LEU A 244 -9.67 -9.71 -11.54
C LEU A 244 -10.12 -10.19 -12.92
N ASN A 245 -10.29 -11.50 -13.09
CA ASN A 245 -10.85 -12.06 -14.33
C ASN A 245 -12.32 -11.63 -14.55
N ALA A 246 -13.09 -11.44 -13.46
CA ALA A 246 -14.49 -10.99 -13.55
C ALA A 246 -14.64 -9.49 -13.83
N VAL A 247 -13.68 -8.67 -13.39
CA VAL A 247 -13.67 -7.22 -13.63
C VAL A 247 -13.34 -6.87 -15.09
N GLY A 248 -12.64 -7.77 -15.79
CA GLY A 248 -12.16 -7.54 -17.16
C GLY A 248 -10.77 -6.90 -17.16
N SER A 249 -9.89 -7.40 -18.03
CA SER A 249 -8.45 -7.07 -18.05
C SER A 249 -8.11 -5.73 -18.71
N GLU A 250 -9.10 -4.90 -19.05
CA GLU A 250 -8.87 -3.67 -19.83
C GLU A 250 -8.33 -2.49 -18.99
N SER A 251 -8.47 -2.49 -17.66
CA SER A 251 -8.13 -1.33 -16.80
C SER A 251 -6.71 -1.30 -16.18
N TYR A 252 -5.84 -2.28 -16.43
CA TYR A 252 -4.56 -2.43 -15.68
C TYR A 252 -3.28 -2.51 -16.55
N ALA A 253 -3.23 -1.76 -17.65
CA ALA A 253 -2.01 -1.54 -18.43
C ALA A 253 -1.18 -0.35 -17.91
#